data_AF-A0A7Y4QIM0-F1
#
_entry.id   AF-A0A7Y4QIM0-F1
#
_cell.length_a   1.000
_cell.length_b   1.000
_cell.length_c   1.000
_cell.angle_alpha   90.00
_cell.angle_beta   90.00
_cell.angle_gamma   90.00
#
_symmetry.space_group_name_H-M   'P 1'
#
loop_
_entity.id
_entity.type
_entity.pdbx_description
1 polymer ?
#
loop_
_entity_poly.entity_id
_entity_poly.type
_entity_poly.pdbx_seq_one_letter_code
_entity_poly.pdbx_strand_id
1 'polypeptide(L)'
;MPEKSKSKSGLFEILSVKGGKSKFDTTEVEIRIPKFRNFGLGLAELESQATNYEKKLEAETTPAERAKKEAEWAKEEAEGDAFLKDLAESMRSAAAESKKEISKASPKDKDVGAASFLADAMEQLAKSLEVGPDDPDPDEETVTKKESRPEDFELFTAMPGDGIKWDVNAEARVDEFIRNWPDVRPQVLKQAHAYYKKLYPELKDTFGDMSTFNFTMPKPTKPEVVEDIFSISTIYLRGDGAIGISGSCTWDEEHGFGAVIKDGKIVTFGHADEGFC
;
A
#
# COMPACT_ATOMS: atom_id res chain seq x y z
N MET A 1 0.90 21.52 -22.30
CA MET A 1 0.29 21.45 -20.97
C MET A 1 -1.14 20.97 -21.15
N PRO A 2 -1.56 19.87 -20.52
CA PRO A 2 -2.97 19.45 -20.56
C PRO A 2 -3.83 20.56 -19.95
N GLU A 3 -4.97 20.85 -20.58
CA GLU A 3 -5.93 21.85 -20.09
C GLU A 3 -6.52 21.38 -18.76
N LYS A 4 -6.43 22.23 -17.72
CA LYS A 4 -7.17 22.03 -16.48
C LYS A 4 -8.65 22.22 -16.77
N SER A 5 -9.46 21.18 -16.56
CA SER A 5 -10.90 21.25 -16.70
C SER A 5 -11.57 21.22 -15.33
N LYS A 6 -12.59 22.05 -15.13
CA LYS A 6 -13.42 21.97 -13.92
C LYS A 6 -14.47 20.89 -14.08
N SER A 7 -14.77 20.17 -13.00
CA SER A 7 -15.98 19.35 -12.93
C SER A 7 -17.21 20.19 -13.25
N LYS A 8 -18.26 19.57 -13.79
CA LYS A 8 -19.51 20.28 -14.10
C LYS A 8 -20.15 20.94 -12.87
N SER A 9 -19.97 20.36 -11.69
CA SER A 9 -20.49 20.89 -10.43
C SER A 9 -19.64 22.03 -9.85
N GLY A 10 -18.37 22.12 -10.25
CA GLY A 10 -17.38 23.01 -9.63
C GLY A 10 -16.90 22.57 -8.25
N LEU A 11 -17.22 21.34 -7.79
CA LEU A 11 -16.77 20.83 -6.49
C LEU A 11 -15.31 20.36 -6.50
N PHE A 12 -14.79 20.01 -7.68
CA PHE A 12 -13.38 19.65 -7.86
C PHE A 12 -12.84 20.12 -9.22
N GLU A 13 -11.52 20.21 -9.34
CA GLU A 13 -10.81 20.49 -10.58
C GLU A 13 -10.08 19.21 -11.05
N ILE A 14 -10.18 18.89 -12.33
CA ILE A 14 -9.40 17.81 -12.95
C ILE A 14 -8.06 18.40 -13.38
N LEU A 15 -6.98 17.86 -12.84
CA LEU A 15 -5.61 18.30 -13.10
C LEU A 15 -5.00 17.53 -14.26
N SER A 16 -5.19 16.21 -14.29
CA SER A 16 -4.71 15.34 -15.34
C SER A 16 -5.60 14.09 -15.48
N VAL A 17 -5.62 13.52 -16.68
CA VAL A 17 -6.23 12.23 -17.00
C VAL A 17 -5.15 11.40 -17.68
N LYS A 18 -4.70 10.34 -17.02
CA LYS A 18 -3.69 9.41 -17.52
C LYS A 18 -4.39 8.10 -17.89
N GLY A 19 -4.42 7.77 -19.17
CA GLY A 19 -4.85 6.44 -19.64
C GLY A 19 -3.71 5.45 -19.51
N GLY A 20 -4.01 4.22 -19.09
CA GLY A 20 -3.03 3.14 -19.03
C GLY A 20 -2.45 2.84 -20.43
N LYS A 21 -1.18 2.45 -20.47
CA LYS A 21 -0.56 1.85 -21.68
C LYS A 21 -0.39 0.33 -21.54
N SER A 22 -0.81 -0.23 -20.41
CA SER A 22 -0.56 -1.61 -20.02
C SER A 22 -1.80 -2.47 -20.16
N LYS A 23 -1.63 -3.79 -19.97
CA LYS A 23 -2.69 -4.80 -20.01
C LYS A 23 -3.74 -4.62 -18.88
N PHE A 24 -3.46 -3.76 -17.90
CA PHE A 24 -4.33 -3.37 -16.80
C PHE A 24 -4.72 -1.91 -16.98
N ASP A 25 -5.42 -1.61 -18.08
CA ASP A 25 -5.70 -0.25 -18.59
C ASP A 25 -6.60 0.57 -17.65
N THR A 26 -6.08 0.92 -16.47
CA THR A 26 -6.77 1.75 -15.48
C THR A 26 -6.57 3.21 -15.84
N THR A 27 -7.67 3.94 -15.96
CA THR A 27 -7.62 5.40 -16.08
C THR A 27 -7.34 5.99 -14.71
N GLU A 28 -6.32 6.84 -14.60
CA GLU A 28 -6.04 7.60 -13.39
C GLU A 28 -6.38 9.06 -13.62
N VAL A 29 -7.15 9.65 -12.72
CA VAL A 29 -7.56 11.05 -12.79
C VAL A 29 -7.11 11.78 -11.55
N GLU A 30 -6.12 12.65 -11.70
CA GLU A 30 -5.70 13.53 -10.61
C GLU A 30 -6.72 14.66 -10.45
N ILE A 31 -7.34 14.73 -9.28
CA ILE A 31 -8.32 15.75 -8.95
C ILE A 31 -7.88 16.59 -7.75
N ARG A 32 -8.35 17.82 -7.73
CA ARG A 32 -8.18 18.76 -6.63
C ARG A 32 -9.54 19.11 -6.03
N ILE A 33 -9.69 18.93 -4.73
CA ILE A 33 -10.94 19.18 -4.01
C ILE A 33 -10.75 20.33 -3.00
N PRO A 34 -11.26 21.53 -3.28
CA PRO A 34 -11.16 22.66 -2.35
C PRO A 34 -11.90 22.40 -1.04
N LYS A 35 -11.28 22.78 0.08
CA LYS A 35 -11.85 22.73 1.44
C LYS A 35 -12.33 21.34 1.86
N PHE A 36 -11.80 20.30 1.24
CA PHE A 36 -12.07 18.93 1.68
C PHE A 36 -11.39 18.70 3.02
N ARG A 37 -12.15 18.22 4.01
CA ARG A 37 -11.60 17.90 5.33
C ARG A 37 -11.13 16.46 5.34
N ASN A 38 -9.88 16.23 4.96
CA ASN A 38 -9.25 14.92 5.00
C ASN A 38 -8.91 14.51 6.45
N PHE A 39 -8.29 13.34 6.59
CA PHE A 39 -7.59 12.89 7.79
C PHE A 39 -6.08 13.18 7.66
N GLY A 40 -5.33 13.00 8.73
CA GLY A 40 -3.87 13.06 8.68
C GLY A 40 -3.32 14.48 8.64
N LEU A 41 -4.03 15.45 9.22
CA LEU A 41 -3.48 16.81 9.39
C LEU A 41 -2.20 16.79 10.23
N GLY A 42 -2.08 15.85 11.18
CA GLY A 42 -0.84 15.56 11.89
C GLY A 42 0.14 14.64 11.16
N LEU A 43 -0.25 13.94 10.08
CA LEU A 43 0.60 12.94 9.43
C LEU A 43 1.84 13.58 8.81
N ALA A 44 1.68 14.70 8.11
CA ALA A 44 2.81 15.44 7.53
C ALA A 44 3.79 15.96 8.62
N GLU A 45 3.27 16.35 9.79
CA GLU A 45 4.10 16.74 10.93
C GLU A 45 4.85 15.52 11.48
N LEU A 46 4.19 14.37 11.60
CA LEU A 46 4.79 13.12 12.05
C LEU A 46 5.87 12.62 11.07
N GLU A 47 5.63 12.66 9.76
CA GLU A 47 6.62 12.37 8.73
C GLU A 47 7.82 13.33 8.81
N SER A 48 7.57 14.63 9.01
CA SER A 48 8.63 15.61 9.20
C SER A 48 9.47 15.33 10.45
N GLN A 49 8.82 14.95 11.55
CA GLN A 49 9.50 14.54 12.78
C GLN A 49 10.35 13.29 12.57
N ALA A 50 9.83 12.29 11.85
CA ALA A 50 10.57 11.07 11.49
C ALA A 50 11.81 11.38 10.64
N THR A 51 11.66 12.15 9.55
CA THR A 51 12.79 12.57 8.71
C THR A 51 13.83 13.38 9.49
N ASN A 52 13.41 14.26 10.40
CA ASN A 52 14.34 15.03 11.23
C ASN A 52 15.07 14.14 12.25
N TYR A 53 14.40 13.12 12.76
CA TYR A 53 15.01 12.13 13.64
C TYR A 53 16.08 11.32 12.89
N GLU A 54 15.79 10.83 11.69
CA GLU A 54 16.76 10.11 10.85
C GLU A 54 17.99 10.97 10.56
N LYS A 55 17.80 12.23 10.14
CA LYS A 55 18.91 13.17 9.93
C LYS A 55 19.74 13.39 11.18
N LYS A 56 19.10 13.44 12.35
CA LYS A 56 19.81 13.58 13.63
C LYS A 56 20.60 12.31 13.95
N LEU A 57 20.01 11.14 13.74
CA LEU A 57 20.66 9.85 13.92
C LEU A 57 21.88 9.73 12.99
N GLU A 58 21.74 10.12 11.73
CA GLU A 58 22.83 10.15 10.74
C GLU A 58 23.96 11.10 11.13
N ALA A 59 23.62 12.26 11.70
CA ALA A 59 24.58 13.27 12.16
C ALA A 59 25.30 12.87 13.45
N GLU A 60 24.63 12.12 14.33
CA GLU A 60 25.19 11.61 15.59
C GLU A 60 26.00 10.31 15.40
N THR A 61 25.75 9.57 14.30
CA THR A 61 26.49 8.34 13.97
C THR A 61 27.84 8.69 13.35
N THR A 62 28.93 8.26 13.98
CA THR A 62 30.27 8.47 13.41
C THR A 62 30.46 7.68 12.11
N PRO A 63 31.35 8.11 11.19
CA PRO A 63 31.66 7.34 9.99
C PRO A 63 32.09 5.89 10.28
N ALA A 64 32.75 5.64 11.42
CA ALA A 64 33.16 4.31 11.83
C ALA A 64 31.98 3.44 12.27
N GLU A 65 31.02 3.98 13.01
CA GLU A 65 29.79 3.27 13.39
C GLU A 65 28.89 3.00 12.18
N ARG A 66 28.83 3.94 11.23
CA ARG A 66 28.12 3.76 9.97
C ARG A 66 28.73 2.62 9.15
N ALA A 67 30.05 2.65 8.94
CA ALA A 67 30.76 1.58 8.24
C ALA A 67 30.60 0.21 8.92
N LYS A 68 30.53 0.18 10.27
CA LYS A 68 30.26 -1.05 11.01
C LYS A 68 28.84 -1.57 10.75
N LYS A 69 27.82 -0.72 10.79
CA LYS A 69 26.43 -1.10 10.49
C LYS A 69 26.26 -1.55 9.04
N GLU A 70 26.86 -0.84 8.08
CA GLU A 70 26.86 -1.23 6.67
C GLU A 70 27.53 -2.60 6.47
N ALA A 71 28.64 -2.87 7.17
CA ALA A 71 29.29 -4.18 7.12
C ALA A 71 28.46 -5.30 7.79
N GLU A 72 27.74 -4.99 8.88
CA GLU A 72 26.80 -5.92 9.52
C GLU A 72 25.62 -6.24 8.60
N TRP A 73 25.00 -5.22 8.00
CA TRP A 73 23.92 -5.39 7.03
C TRP A 73 24.36 -6.20 5.82
N ALA A 74 25.50 -5.85 5.20
CA ALA A 74 26.04 -6.59 4.06
C ALA A 74 26.34 -8.06 4.40
N LYS A 75 26.70 -8.35 5.66
CA LYS A 75 26.89 -9.72 6.14
C LYS A 75 25.56 -10.44 6.31
N GLU A 76 24.54 -9.80 6.89
CA GLU A 76 23.19 -10.37 7.02
C GLU A 76 22.53 -10.62 5.66
N GLU A 77 22.68 -9.69 4.72
CA GLU A 77 22.23 -9.84 3.33
C GLU A 77 22.91 -11.03 2.64
N ALA A 78 24.24 -11.14 2.76
CA ALA A 78 24.98 -12.28 2.21
C ALA A 78 24.59 -13.62 2.87
N GLU A 79 24.24 -13.62 4.15
CA GLU A 79 23.73 -14.81 4.86
C GLU A 79 22.31 -15.17 4.39
N GLY A 80 21.45 -14.17 4.18
CA GLY A 80 20.11 -14.34 3.59
C GLY A 80 20.16 -14.92 2.18
N ASP A 81 21.00 -14.36 1.30
CA ASP A 81 21.22 -14.87 -0.05
C ASP A 81 21.74 -16.30 -0.07
N ALA A 82 22.70 -16.62 0.82
CA ALA A 82 23.23 -17.96 0.96
C ALA A 82 22.13 -18.95 1.40
N PHE A 83 21.26 -18.55 2.34
CA PHE A 83 20.13 -19.34 2.78
C PHE A 83 19.11 -19.58 1.66
N LEU A 84 18.72 -18.54 0.91
CA LEU A 84 17.78 -18.66 -0.20
C LEU A 84 18.30 -19.58 -1.30
N LYS A 85 19.61 -19.51 -1.58
CA LYS A 85 20.27 -20.41 -2.53
C LYS A 85 20.27 -21.86 -2.06
N ASP A 86 20.59 -22.12 -0.79
CA ASP A 86 20.54 -23.48 -0.20
C ASP A 86 19.12 -24.04 -0.24
N LEU A 87 18.12 -23.20 0.08
CA LEU A 87 16.71 -23.56 -0.02
C LEU A 87 16.32 -23.91 -1.46
N ALA A 88 16.70 -23.11 -2.45
CA ALA A 88 16.43 -23.38 -3.86
C ALA A 88 17.07 -24.70 -4.33
N GLU A 89 18.31 -25.00 -3.91
CA GLU A 89 19.00 -26.26 -4.23
C GLU A 89 18.31 -27.47 -3.58
N SER A 90 17.89 -27.33 -2.32
CA SER A 90 17.12 -28.35 -1.60
C SER A 90 15.77 -28.65 -2.30
N MET A 91 15.05 -27.60 -2.72
CA MET A 91 13.79 -27.75 -3.45
C MET A 91 13.97 -28.45 -4.81
N ARG A 92 15.06 -28.15 -5.55
CA ARG A 92 15.39 -28.85 -6.80
C ARG A 92 15.72 -30.31 -6.59
N SER A 93 16.48 -30.61 -5.54
CA SER A 93 16.86 -31.98 -5.20
C SER A 93 15.60 -32.80 -4.89
N ALA A 94 14.69 -32.26 -4.08
CA ALA A 94 13.42 -32.88 -3.77
C ALA A 94 12.50 -33.04 -5.00
N ALA A 95 12.46 -32.05 -5.89
CA ALA A 95 11.73 -32.13 -7.16
C ALA A 95 12.31 -33.22 -8.08
N ALA A 96 13.64 -33.32 -8.18
CA ALA A 96 14.32 -34.33 -8.98
C ALA A 96 14.09 -35.76 -8.44
N GLU A 97 14.15 -35.93 -7.11
CA GLU A 97 13.85 -37.22 -6.47
C GLU A 97 12.38 -37.61 -6.67
N SER A 98 11.45 -36.67 -6.53
CA SER A 98 10.03 -36.88 -6.81
C SER A 98 9.79 -37.30 -8.26
N LYS A 99 10.41 -36.62 -9.23
CA LYS A 99 10.35 -36.98 -10.66
C LYS A 99 10.91 -38.39 -10.93
N LYS A 100 11.98 -38.77 -10.23
CA LYS A 100 12.58 -40.11 -10.33
C LYS A 100 11.64 -41.20 -9.79
N GLU A 101 10.98 -40.97 -8.66
CA GLU A 101 10.00 -41.93 -8.13
C GLU A 101 8.75 -42.02 -9.00
N ILE A 102 8.26 -40.89 -9.54
CA ILE A 102 7.17 -40.86 -10.51
C ILE A 102 7.49 -41.69 -11.76
N SER A 103 8.73 -41.61 -12.27
CA SER A 103 9.16 -42.37 -13.45
C SER A 103 9.16 -43.90 -13.26
N LYS A 104 9.13 -44.37 -12.01
CA LYS A 104 9.05 -45.80 -11.67
C LYS A 104 7.60 -46.28 -11.45
N ALA A 105 6.66 -45.36 -11.25
CA ALA A 105 5.25 -45.67 -11.00
C ALA A 105 4.52 -46.08 -12.29
N SER A 106 3.44 -46.86 -12.18
CA SER A 106 2.69 -47.31 -13.35
C SER A 106 1.79 -46.17 -13.87
N PRO A 107 1.68 -45.94 -15.20
CA PRO A 107 0.90 -44.82 -15.76
C PRO A 107 -0.61 -44.82 -15.44
N LYS A 108 -1.12 -45.88 -14.80
CA LYS A 108 -2.54 -46.02 -14.44
C LYS A 108 -2.87 -45.48 -13.03
N ASP A 109 -1.85 -45.09 -12.26
CA ASP A 109 -2.03 -44.59 -10.90
C ASP A 109 -2.42 -43.10 -10.94
N LYS A 110 -3.62 -42.79 -10.43
CA LYS A 110 -4.17 -41.41 -10.45
C LYS A 110 -3.33 -40.41 -9.66
N ASP A 111 -2.50 -40.89 -8.74
CA ASP A 111 -1.64 -40.07 -7.87
C ASP A 111 -0.39 -39.53 -8.59
N VAL A 112 -0.05 -40.08 -9.77
CA VAL A 112 1.09 -39.64 -10.58
C VAL A 112 0.93 -38.19 -11.07
N GLY A 113 -0.30 -37.75 -11.37
CA GLY A 113 -0.56 -36.39 -11.84
C GLY A 113 -0.34 -35.32 -10.78
N ALA A 114 -0.78 -35.58 -9.54
CA ALA A 114 -0.61 -34.66 -8.42
C ALA A 114 0.87 -34.53 -8.02
N ALA A 115 1.60 -35.65 -8.00
CA ALA A 115 3.02 -35.65 -7.68
C ALA A 115 3.87 -34.92 -8.74
N SER A 116 3.53 -35.06 -10.03
CA SER A 116 4.21 -34.33 -11.11
C SER A 116 4.00 -32.82 -11.01
N PHE A 117 2.75 -32.40 -10.73
CA PHE A 117 2.42 -30.99 -10.54
C PHE A 117 3.21 -30.38 -9.36
N LEU A 118 3.30 -31.09 -8.24
CA LEU A 118 4.04 -30.64 -7.07
C LEU A 118 5.54 -30.47 -7.39
N ALA A 119 6.14 -31.41 -8.10
CA ALA A 119 7.56 -31.33 -8.48
C ALA A 119 7.84 -30.15 -9.42
N ASP A 120 6.95 -29.85 -10.36
CA ASP A 120 7.09 -28.70 -11.25
C ASP A 120 6.89 -27.37 -10.51
N ALA A 121 5.96 -27.31 -9.54
CA ALA A 121 5.76 -26.14 -8.69
C ALA A 121 7.00 -25.86 -7.81
N MET A 122 7.61 -26.90 -7.23
CA MET A 122 8.85 -26.77 -6.45
C MET A 122 10.01 -26.27 -7.32
N GLU A 123 10.10 -26.71 -8.58
CA GLU A 123 11.12 -26.24 -9.52
C GLU A 123 10.90 -24.77 -9.93
N GLN A 124 9.65 -24.35 -10.10
CA GLN A 124 9.32 -22.95 -10.37
C GLN A 124 9.64 -22.05 -9.18
N LEU A 125 9.30 -22.46 -7.95
CA LEU A 125 9.63 -21.70 -6.75
C LEU A 125 11.15 -21.60 -6.55
N ALA A 126 11.89 -22.69 -6.79
CA ALA A 126 13.34 -22.69 -6.73
C ALA A 126 13.99 -21.80 -7.80
N LYS A 127 13.30 -21.51 -8.91
CA LYS A 127 13.77 -20.54 -9.91
C LYS A 127 13.50 -19.11 -9.48
N SER A 128 12.34 -18.83 -8.86
CA SER A 128 12.02 -17.47 -8.38
C SER A 128 12.91 -17.04 -7.22
N LEU A 129 13.35 -17.97 -6.37
CA LEU A 129 14.25 -17.67 -5.23
C LEU A 129 15.70 -17.34 -5.65
N GLU A 130 16.09 -17.59 -6.90
CA GLU A 130 17.43 -17.26 -7.43
C GLU A 130 17.46 -15.99 -8.26
N VAL A 131 16.30 -15.46 -8.63
CA VAL A 131 16.21 -14.12 -9.21
C VAL A 131 16.42 -13.18 -8.04
N GLY A 132 17.62 -12.59 -7.96
CA GLY A 132 17.94 -11.58 -6.96
C GLY A 132 16.93 -10.42 -7.02
N PRO A 133 16.86 -9.57 -5.97
CA PRO A 133 15.96 -8.42 -5.97
C PRO A 133 16.12 -7.66 -7.28
N ASP A 134 14.99 -7.36 -7.94
CA ASP A 134 14.97 -6.57 -9.17
C ASP A 134 15.88 -5.34 -8.98
N ASP A 135 16.78 -5.09 -9.95
CA ASP A 135 17.62 -3.90 -9.96
C ASP A 135 16.75 -2.69 -9.63
N PRO A 136 17.16 -1.82 -8.68
CA PRO A 136 16.38 -0.65 -8.33
C PRO A 136 16.12 0.14 -9.61
N ASP A 137 14.84 0.41 -9.88
CA ASP A 137 14.40 1.14 -11.05
C ASP A 137 15.17 2.48 -11.08
N PRO A 138 16.03 2.73 -12.08
CA PRO A 138 16.92 3.90 -12.09
C PRO A 138 16.17 5.24 -12.20
N ASP A 139 14.83 5.20 -12.27
CA ASP A 139 13.95 6.34 -12.45
C ASP A 139 13.10 6.67 -11.19
N GLU A 140 13.50 6.22 -9.99
CA GLU A 140 12.94 6.77 -8.75
C GLU A 140 13.46 8.20 -8.51
N GLU A 141 13.01 9.12 -9.37
CA GLU A 141 13.27 10.55 -9.28
C GLU A 141 12.83 11.04 -7.91
N THR A 142 13.80 11.59 -7.17
CA THR A 142 13.59 12.37 -5.95
C THR A 142 12.44 13.35 -6.15
N VAL A 143 11.26 12.99 -5.64
CA VAL A 143 10.11 13.88 -5.57
C VAL A 143 10.54 15.07 -4.75
N THR A 144 10.75 16.20 -5.43
CA THR A 144 11.12 17.45 -4.81
C THR A 144 9.99 17.85 -3.87
N LYS A 145 10.25 17.65 -2.56
CA LYS A 145 9.34 17.96 -1.46
C LYS A 145 9.07 19.46 -1.49
N LYS A 146 7.97 19.84 -2.13
CA LYS A 146 7.50 21.21 -2.18
C LYS A 146 6.89 21.49 -0.82
N GLU A 147 7.55 22.31 -0.02
CA GLU A 147 6.94 22.95 1.14
C GLU A 147 5.77 23.82 0.64
N SER A 148 4.58 23.23 0.52
CA SER A 148 3.34 24.00 0.40
C SER A 148 2.72 24.15 1.78
N ARG A 149 2.26 25.36 2.03
CA ARG A 149 1.36 25.76 3.12
C ARG A 149 0.19 24.78 3.22
N PRO A 150 -0.63 24.75 4.29
CA PRO A 150 -1.92 24.07 4.22
C PRO A 150 -2.70 24.68 3.06
N GLU A 151 -2.70 23.97 1.93
CA GLU A 151 -3.42 24.41 0.75
C GLU A 151 -4.90 24.26 1.12
N ASP A 152 -5.73 25.24 0.73
CA ASP A 152 -7.18 25.16 0.96
C ASP A 152 -7.83 24.06 0.09
N PHE A 153 -7.10 23.00 -0.27
CA PHE A 153 -7.52 21.90 -1.11
C PHE A 153 -6.74 20.62 -0.79
N GLU A 154 -7.34 19.51 -1.16
CA GLU A 154 -6.75 18.18 -1.08
C GLU A 154 -6.57 17.62 -2.50
N LEU A 155 -5.52 16.82 -2.70
CA LEU A 155 -5.26 16.11 -3.94
C LEU A 155 -5.67 14.66 -3.80
N PHE A 156 -6.37 14.16 -4.81
CA PHE A 156 -6.77 12.75 -4.89
C PHE A 156 -6.46 12.18 -6.26
N THR A 157 -6.19 10.88 -6.29
CA THR A 157 -6.27 10.08 -7.51
C THR A 157 -7.63 9.40 -7.56
N ALA A 158 -8.46 9.75 -8.55
CA ALA A 158 -9.70 9.05 -8.84
C ALA A 158 -9.46 7.98 -9.90
N MET A 159 -9.84 6.73 -9.60
CA MET A 159 -9.61 5.57 -10.45
C MET A 159 -10.96 4.91 -10.78
N PRO A 160 -11.47 5.07 -12.01
CA PRO A 160 -12.57 4.26 -12.50
C PRO A 160 -12.17 2.78 -12.54
N GLY A 161 -12.97 1.92 -11.91
CA GLY A 161 -12.78 0.48 -11.98
C GLY A 161 -13.07 -0.07 -13.38
N ASP A 162 -12.82 -1.36 -13.57
CA ASP A 162 -12.90 -2.03 -14.87
C ASP A 162 -14.22 -1.74 -15.61
N GLY A 163 -14.07 -1.29 -16.87
CA GLY A 163 -15.19 -0.97 -17.74
C GLY A 163 -15.87 0.38 -17.48
N ILE A 164 -15.45 1.14 -16.47
CA ILE A 164 -15.95 2.50 -16.22
C ILE A 164 -15.06 3.49 -16.95
N LYS A 165 -15.65 4.30 -17.82
CA LYS A 165 -14.96 5.42 -18.48
C LYS A 165 -15.03 6.66 -17.60
N TRP A 166 -13.99 7.48 -17.63
CA TRP A 166 -14.07 8.82 -17.07
C TRP A 166 -14.99 9.70 -17.94
N ASP A 167 -16.25 9.79 -17.55
CA ASP A 167 -17.28 10.58 -18.20
C ASP A 167 -18.11 11.37 -17.16
N VAL A 168 -19.20 12.00 -17.62
CA VAL A 168 -20.09 12.81 -16.78
C VAL A 168 -20.74 12.03 -15.63
N ASN A 169 -20.90 10.71 -15.77
CA ASN A 169 -21.44 9.87 -14.71
C ASN A 169 -20.36 9.55 -13.68
N ALA A 170 -19.13 9.31 -14.12
CA ALA A 170 -17.98 9.15 -13.22
C ALA A 170 -17.76 10.43 -12.37
N GLU A 171 -17.78 11.60 -13.02
CA GLU A 171 -17.69 12.90 -12.32
C GLU A 171 -18.84 13.07 -11.30
N ALA A 172 -20.08 12.72 -11.67
CA ALA A 172 -21.23 12.83 -10.79
C ALA A 172 -21.12 11.93 -9.54
N ARG A 173 -20.47 10.76 -9.65
CA ARG A 173 -20.21 9.87 -8.51
C ARG A 173 -19.18 10.46 -7.55
N VAL A 174 -18.13 11.09 -8.08
CA VAL A 174 -17.15 11.84 -7.26
C VAL A 174 -17.82 13.03 -6.59
N ASP A 175 -18.69 13.76 -7.29
CA ASP A 175 -19.48 14.85 -6.72
C ASP A 175 -20.36 14.38 -5.56
N GLU A 176 -21.05 13.26 -5.74
CA GLU A 176 -21.88 12.65 -4.69
C GLU A 176 -21.05 12.26 -3.47
N PHE A 177 -19.90 11.62 -3.68
CA PHE A 177 -18.95 11.31 -2.60
C PHE A 177 -18.54 12.57 -1.83
N ILE A 178 -18.12 13.64 -2.53
CA ILE A 178 -17.70 14.89 -1.89
C ILE A 178 -18.83 15.52 -1.08
N ARG A 179 -20.06 15.53 -1.62
CA ARG A 179 -21.24 16.09 -0.91
C ARG A 179 -21.61 15.29 0.32
N ASN A 180 -21.51 13.97 0.25
CA ASN A 180 -21.85 13.06 1.35
C ASN A 180 -20.72 12.95 2.39
N TRP A 181 -19.52 13.46 2.07
CA TRP A 181 -18.35 13.34 2.94
C TRP A 181 -18.56 13.80 4.39
N PRO A 182 -19.24 14.92 4.69
CA PRO A 182 -19.50 15.32 6.08
C PRO A 182 -20.24 14.27 6.92
N ASP A 183 -21.11 13.47 6.29
CA ASP A 183 -21.89 12.40 6.95
C ASP A 183 -21.15 11.05 6.96
N VAL A 184 -20.31 10.81 5.94
CA VAL A 184 -19.51 9.58 5.80
C VAL A 184 -18.25 9.61 6.67
N ARG A 185 -17.59 10.77 6.78
CA ARG A 185 -16.31 10.95 7.48
C ARG A 185 -16.33 10.42 8.93
N PRO A 186 -17.34 10.72 9.78
CA PRO A 186 -17.37 10.18 11.14
C PRO A 186 -17.49 8.65 11.17
N GLN A 187 -18.12 8.04 10.16
CA GLN A 187 -18.23 6.59 10.04
C GLN A 187 -16.87 5.97 9.67
N VAL A 188 -16.15 6.57 8.72
CA VAL A 188 -14.78 6.15 8.37
C VAL A 188 -13.88 6.20 9.59
N LEU A 189 -13.89 7.32 10.33
CA LEU A 189 -13.07 7.49 11.54
C LEU A 189 -13.38 6.42 12.60
N LYS A 190 -14.66 6.11 12.81
CA LYS A 190 -15.09 5.07 13.75
C LYS A 190 -14.60 3.68 13.32
N GLN A 191 -14.66 3.35 12.04
CA GLN A 191 -14.19 2.06 11.52
C GLN A 191 -12.67 1.96 11.55
N ALA A 192 -11.95 3.02 11.18
CA ALA A 192 -10.50 3.13 11.30
C ALA A 192 -10.04 2.90 12.75
N HIS A 193 -10.70 3.55 13.71
CA HIS A 193 -10.42 3.34 15.14
C HIS A 193 -10.65 1.90 15.57
N ALA A 194 -11.76 1.29 15.15
CA ALA A 194 -12.06 -0.10 15.48
C ALA A 194 -11.04 -1.07 14.88
N TYR A 195 -10.58 -0.80 13.65
CA TYR A 195 -9.55 -1.58 12.97
C TYR A 195 -8.19 -1.43 13.66
N TYR A 196 -7.72 -0.20 13.83
CA TYR A 196 -6.47 0.12 14.53
C TYR A 196 -6.45 -0.45 15.95
N LYS A 197 -7.57 -0.41 16.69
CA LYS A 197 -7.66 -1.01 18.03
C LYS A 197 -7.42 -2.51 18.05
N LYS A 198 -7.79 -3.22 16.98
CA LYS A 198 -7.53 -4.67 16.84
C LYS A 198 -6.05 -4.95 16.59
N LEU A 199 -5.41 -4.13 15.75
CA LEU A 199 -3.99 -4.25 15.40
C LEU A 199 -3.06 -3.77 16.52
N TYR A 200 -3.51 -2.81 17.35
CA TYR A 200 -2.68 -2.13 18.35
C TYR A 200 -1.84 -3.05 19.26
N PRO A 201 -2.34 -4.20 19.78
CA PRO A 201 -1.52 -5.10 20.58
C PRO A 201 -0.30 -5.64 19.84
N GLU A 202 -0.50 -6.12 18.61
CA GLU A 202 0.58 -6.65 17.75
C GLU A 202 1.55 -5.54 17.36
N LEU A 203 1.03 -4.40 16.94
CA LEU A 203 1.85 -3.23 16.61
C LEU A 203 2.67 -2.77 17.83
N LYS A 204 2.07 -2.76 19.02
CA LYS A 204 2.78 -2.40 20.25
C LYS A 204 3.86 -3.42 20.61
N ASP A 205 3.65 -4.70 20.33
CA ASP A 205 4.66 -5.72 20.61
C ASP A 205 5.82 -5.66 19.60
N THR A 206 5.53 -5.36 18.33
CA THR A 206 6.54 -5.21 17.27
C THR A 206 7.34 -3.90 17.40
N PHE A 207 6.66 -2.78 17.66
CA PHE A 207 7.26 -1.43 17.59
C PHE A 207 7.37 -0.71 18.94
N GLY A 208 6.66 -1.16 19.98
CA GLY A 208 6.47 -0.39 21.22
C GLY A 208 7.68 -0.30 22.16
N ASP A 209 8.67 -1.18 22.00
CA ASP A 209 9.92 -1.17 22.80
C ASP A 209 11.13 -0.63 22.00
N MET A 210 10.92 -0.15 20.77
CA MET A 210 11.98 0.49 20.00
C MET A 210 12.29 1.87 20.57
N SER A 211 13.24 1.92 21.52
CA SER A 211 13.75 3.17 22.13
C SER A 211 14.26 4.21 21.12
N THR A 212 14.54 3.79 19.88
CA THR A 212 14.94 4.64 18.75
C THR A 212 13.76 5.25 18.00
N PHE A 213 12.56 4.66 18.07
CA PHE A 213 11.37 5.20 17.44
C PHE A 213 10.54 5.96 18.49
N ASN A 214 10.81 7.26 18.64
CA ASN A 214 9.98 8.15 19.47
C ASN A 214 8.57 8.39 18.89
N PHE A 215 8.21 7.71 17.79
CA PHE A 215 6.86 7.69 17.26
C PHE A 215 5.99 6.81 18.17
N THR A 216 5.39 7.42 19.19
CA THR A 216 4.51 6.69 20.09
C THR A 216 3.19 6.45 19.37
N MET A 217 3.00 5.27 18.80
CA MET A 217 1.70 4.84 18.28
C MET A 217 0.62 5.10 19.34
N PRO A 218 -0.34 5.99 19.05
CA PRO A 218 -1.16 6.53 20.12
C PRO A 218 -2.17 5.47 20.57
N LYS A 219 -2.33 5.32 21.89
CA LYS A 219 -3.27 4.33 22.44
C LYS A 219 -4.68 4.57 21.88
N PRO A 220 -5.37 3.55 21.35
CA PRO A 220 -6.68 3.67 20.69
C PRO A 220 -7.83 3.90 21.70
N THR A 221 -7.77 4.98 22.47
CA THR A 221 -8.72 5.29 23.54
C THR A 221 -10.04 5.85 23.03
N LYS A 222 -10.02 6.60 21.92
CA LYS A 222 -11.19 7.20 21.27
C LYS A 222 -10.93 7.39 19.76
N PRO A 223 -11.97 7.55 18.91
CA PRO A 223 -11.78 7.64 17.46
C PRO A 223 -10.91 8.80 16.99
N GLU A 224 -10.97 9.95 17.66
CA GLU A 224 -10.21 11.15 17.27
C GLU A 224 -8.70 10.93 17.38
N VAL A 225 -8.25 9.95 18.17
CA VAL A 225 -6.83 9.62 18.30
C VAL A 225 -6.24 9.07 16.99
N VAL A 226 -7.06 8.42 16.17
CA VAL A 226 -6.58 7.92 14.88
C VAL A 226 -6.69 8.96 13.77
N GLU A 227 -7.37 10.10 14.00
CA GLU A 227 -7.63 11.11 12.95
C GLU A 227 -6.36 11.66 12.30
N ASP A 228 -5.24 11.69 13.04
CA ASP A 228 -3.97 12.26 12.60
C ASP A 228 -2.95 11.25 12.05
N ILE A 229 -3.26 9.94 12.11
CA ILE A 229 -2.32 8.86 11.76
C ILE A 229 -2.76 8.05 10.54
N PHE A 230 -3.71 8.57 9.76
CA PHE A 230 -4.03 8.08 8.42
C PHE A 230 -4.58 9.22 7.55
N SER A 231 -4.49 9.08 6.23
CA SER A 231 -5.01 10.05 5.25
C SER A 231 -5.56 9.32 4.03
N ILE A 232 -6.59 9.88 3.37
CA ILE A 232 -7.12 9.31 2.12
C ILE A 232 -6.43 10.01 0.96
N SER A 233 -5.97 9.23 -0.02
CA SER A 233 -5.34 9.75 -1.25
C SER A 233 -6.00 9.25 -2.53
N THR A 234 -6.77 8.16 -2.46
CA THR A 234 -7.36 7.53 -3.64
C THR A 234 -8.86 7.31 -3.50
N ILE A 235 -9.60 7.52 -4.59
CA ILE A 235 -11.04 7.26 -4.72
C ILE A 235 -11.23 6.26 -5.86
N TYR A 236 -11.80 5.09 -5.58
CA TYR A 236 -12.13 4.08 -6.58
C TYR A 236 -13.62 4.14 -6.95
N LEU A 237 -13.93 4.24 -8.23
CA LEU A 237 -15.31 4.12 -8.71
C LEU A 237 -15.58 2.66 -9.07
N ARG A 238 -16.38 1.96 -8.27
CA ARG A 238 -16.62 0.52 -8.47
C ARG A 238 -17.75 0.25 -9.46
N GLY A 239 -17.72 -0.91 -10.11
CA GLY A 239 -18.75 -1.34 -11.07
C GLY A 239 -20.15 -1.55 -10.47
N ASP A 240 -20.21 -1.87 -9.17
CA ASP A 240 -21.47 -2.11 -8.44
C ASP A 240 -22.13 -0.83 -7.89
N GLY A 241 -21.57 0.33 -8.23
CA GLY A 241 -22.02 1.65 -7.78
C GLY A 241 -21.38 2.14 -6.48
N ALA A 242 -20.67 1.30 -5.73
CA ALA A 242 -19.99 1.72 -4.51
C ALA A 242 -18.74 2.59 -4.80
N ILE A 243 -18.27 3.31 -3.77
CA ILE A 243 -17.05 4.10 -3.80
C ILE A 243 -16.03 3.44 -2.88
N GLY A 244 -14.90 3.04 -3.43
CA GLY A 244 -13.73 2.66 -2.64
C GLY A 244 -12.94 3.91 -2.25
N ILE A 245 -12.35 3.91 -1.07
CA ILE A 245 -11.33 4.88 -0.67
C ILE A 245 -10.11 4.13 -0.15
N SER A 246 -8.92 4.64 -0.40
CA SER A 246 -7.69 4.15 0.21
C SER A 246 -6.72 5.28 0.49
N GLY A 247 -5.71 4.97 1.30
CA GLY A 247 -4.57 5.87 1.50
C GLY A 247 -3.62 5.36 2.57
N SER A 248 -2.78 6.26 3.06
CA SER A 248 -1.68 5.93 3.95
C SER A 248 -2.14 5.86 5.40
N CYS A 249 -1.47 5.02 6.20
CA CYS A 249 -1.62 4.99 7.65
C CYS A 249 -0.29 4.62 8.31
N THR A 250 -0.09 5.01 9.56
CA THR A 250 1.17 4.75 10.27
C THR A 250 1.26 3.36 10.89
N TRP A 251 0.28 2.49 10.66
CA TRP A 251 0.21 1.15 11.24
C TRP A 251 0.30 0.03 10.22
N ASP A 252 0.45 0.37 8.95
CA ASP A 252 0.62 -0.55 7.83
C ASP A 252 1.51 0.15 6.81
N GLU A 253 2.81 -0.16 6.85
CA GLU A 253 3.85 0.49 6.03
C GLU A 253 3.82 0.02 4.58
N GLU A 254 3.29 -1.18 4.31
CA GLU A 254 3.37 -1.82 3.00
C GLU A 254 2.16 -1.49 2.13
N HIS A 255 0.97 -1.43 2.73
CA HIS A 255 -0.28 -1.42 1.97
C HIS A 255 -1.27 -0.33 2.40
N GLY A 256 -1.13 0.32 3.55
CA GLY A 256 -2.08 1.34 3.99
C GLY A 256 -3.47 0.77 4.32
N PHE A 257 -4.53 1.57 4.16
CA PHE A 257 -5.91 1.14 4.46
C PHE A 257 -6.87 1.31 3.28
N GLY A 258 -7.98 0.57 3.32
CA GLY A 258 -9.05 0.60 2.35
C GLY A 258 -10.43 0.58 3.00
N ALA A 259 -11.41 1.23 2.39
CA ALA A 259 -12.80 1.16 2.79
C ALA A 259 -13.75 1.24 1.59
N VAL A 260 -14.92 0.61 1.72
CA VAL A 260 -15.99 0.66 0.71
C VAL A 260 -17.19 1.39 1.28
N ILE A 261 -17.66 2.39 0.53
CA ILE A 261 -18.83 3.21 0.82
C ILE A 261 -19.93 2.86 -0.18
N LYS A 262 -21.11 2.48 0.32
CA LYS A 262 -22.30 2.23 -0.48
C LYS A 262 -23.50 2.92 0.15
N ASP A 263 -24.23 3.69 -0.63
CA ASP A 263 -25.41 4.43 -0.18
C ASP A 263 -25.15 5.28 1.10
N GLY A 264 -23.98 5.94 1.15
CA GLY A 264 -23.56 6.78 2.27
C GLY A 264 -23.14 6.02 3.54
N LYS A 265 -22.93 4.71 3.47
CA LYS A 265 -22.53 3.86 4.60
C LYS A 265 -21.26 3.09 4.31
N ILE A 266 -20.44 2.89 5.35
CA ILE A 266 -19.27 2.00 5.27
C ILE A 266 -19.75 0.55 5.33
N VAL A 267 -19.48 -0.21 4.28
CA VAL A 267 -19.80 -1.64 4.20
C VAL A 267 -18.60 -2.52 4.53
N THR A 268 -17.38 -2.04 4.23
CA THR A 268 -16.12 -2.76 4.49
C THR A 268 -15.01 -1.77 4.88
N PHE A 269 -14.09 -2.18 5.75
CA PHE A 269 -12.90 -1.43 6.15
C PHE A 269 -11.77 -2.40 6.54
N GLY A 270 -10.56 -2.20 6.01
CA GLY A 270 -9.39 -3.03 6.28
C GLY A 270 -8.14 -2.54 5.56
N HIS A 271 -7.31 -3.46 5.06
CA HIS A 271 -6.15 -3.15 4.20
C HIS A 271 -6.57 -2.47 2.89
N ALA A 272 -5.64 -1.84 2.16
CA ALA A 272 -5.97 -1.09 0.94
C ALA A 272 -6.74 -1.90 -0.11
N ASP A 273 -6.47 -3.20 -0.24
CA ASP A 273 -7.13 -4.09 -1.18
C ASP A 273 -8.66 -4.12 -1.00
N GLU A 274 -9.15 -3.89 0.23
CA GLU A 274 -10.58 -3.80 0.52
C GLU A 274 -11.25 -2.63 -0.22
N GLY A 275 -10.54 -1.52 -0.43
CA GLY A 275 -11.04 -0.39 -1.21
C GLY A 275 -11.21 -0.73 -2.70
N PHE A 276 -10.39 -1.65 -3.20
CA PHE A 276 -10.33 -2.04 -4.60
C PHE A 276 -11.31 -3.18 -4.94
N CYS A 277 -11.40 -4.22 -4.11
CA CYS A 277 -12.06 -5.52 -4.39
C CYS A 277 -13.59 -5.50 -4.26
#